data_AF-A0A3D5E5Z6-F1
#
_entry.id   AF-A0A3D5E5Z6-F1
#
_cell.length_a   1.000
_cell.length_b   1.000
_cell.length_c   1.000
_cell.angle_alpha   90.00
_cell.angle_beta   90.00
_cell.angle_gamma   90.00
#
_symmetry.space_group_name_H-M   'P 1'
#
loop_
_entity.id
_entity.type
_entity.pdbx_description
1 polymer ?
#
loop_
_entity_poly.entity_id
_entity_poly.type
_entity_poly.pdbx_seq_one_letter_code
_entity_poly.pdbx_strand_id
1 'polypeptide(L)'
;MDNNGRYTHIEDVLINLHDGQWFSWSDPYNKVYANLKLSEKMGVDGKLVDNPYSLPTEKELTDALAKQQADFDALEYSRKRASEYPSIKDVIVALAEKEEGDSAMWDDITAKRQAVKTKYKKG
;
A
#
# COMPACT_ATOMS: atom_id res chain seq x y z
N MET A 1 0.76 9.78 0.11
CA MET A 1 -0.25 8.75 -0.19
C MET A 1 -1.56 9.27 0.36
N ASP A 2 -2.72 8.81 -0.16
CA ASP A 2 -4.00 9.10 0.47
C ASP A 2 -4.16 8.34 1.81
N ASN A 3 -5.26 8.58 2.52
CA ASN A 3 -5.55 7.92 3.81
C ASN A 3 -5.70 6.39 3.70
N ASN A 4 -5.84 5.85 2.48
CA ASN A 4 -5.96 4.42 2.22
C ASN A 4 -4.62 3.80 1.80
N GLY A 5 -3.54 4.59 1.74
CA GLY A 5 -2.22 4.15 1.30
C GLY A 5 -2.04 4.12 -0.22
N ARG A 6 -2.96 4.68 -1.00
CA ARG A 6 -2.80 4.78 -2.46
C ARG A 6 -1.83 5.91 -2.78
N TYR A 7 -0.91 5.67 -3.71
CA TYR A 7 0.01 6.69 -4.18
C TYR A 7 -0.76 7.70 -5.02
N THR A 8 -0.54 8.98 -4.74
CA THR A 8 -1.26 10.11 -5.35
C THR A 8 -0.34 11.04 -6.11
N HIS A 9 0.96 10.98 -5.85
CA HIS A 9 1.92 11.96 -6.32
C HIS A 9 3.33 11.35 -6.46
N ILE A 10 4.20 11.92 -7.31
CA ILE A 10 5.58 11.41 -7.50
C ILE A 10 6.42 11.49 -6.22
N GLU A 11 6.08 12.40 -5.30
CA GLU A 11 6.68 12.47 -3.98
C GLU A 11 6.50 11.18 -3.19
N ASP A 12 5.36 10.50 -3.34
CA ASP A 12 5.09 9.22 -2.69
C ASP A 12 6.06 8.12 -3.16
N VAL A 13 6.51 8.20 -4.41
CA VAL A 13 7.55 7.31 -4.95
C VAL A 13 8.90 7.71 -4.36
N LEU A 14 9.25 9.00 -4.41
CA LEU A 14 10.56 9.52 -3.98
C LEU A 14 10.88 9.19 -2.51
N ILE A 15 9.90 9.34 -1.61
CA ILE A 15 10.11 9.04 -0.18
C ILE A 15 10.37 7.55 0.11
N ASN A 16 10.05 6.65 -0.84
CA ASN A 16 10.25 5.21 -0.71
C ASN A 16 11.46 4.69 -1.52
N LEU A 17 12.15 5.55 -2.28
CA LEU A 17 13.32 5.14 -3.06
C LEU A 17 14.57 5.01 -2.19
N HIS A 18 14.79 5.95 -1.27
CA HIS A 18 15.95 6.00 -0.38
C HIS A 18 15.56 6.52 1.00
N ASP A 19 16.31 6.11 2.02
CA ASP A 19 16.12 6.58 3.39
C ASP A 19 16.66 8.01 3.59
N GLY A 20 16.04 8.73 4.52
CA GLY A 20 16.44 10.09 4.88
C GLY A 20 16.05 11.18 3.87
N GLN A 21 16.42 12.43 4.17
CA GLN A 21 16.13 13.57 3.31
C GLN A 21 17.19 13.67 2.19
N TRP A 22 17.01 12.92 1.11
CA TRP A 22 17.94 12.88 -0.03
C TRP A 22 17.53 13.78 -1.21
N PHE A 23 16.33 14.34 -1.18
CA PHE A 23 15.84 15.29 -2.19
C PHE A 23 15.12 16.46 -1.52
N SER A 24 14.87 17.53 -2.27
CA SER A 24 14.04 18.65 -1.85
C SER A 24 13.27 19.22 -3.05
N TRP A 25 12.37 20.16 -2.78
CA TRP A 25 11.66 20.92 -3.81
C TRP A 25 12.17 22.36 -3.84
N SER A 26 12.44 22.91 -5.03
CA SER A 26 12.71 24.34 -5.18
C SER A 26 11.48 25.19 -4.90
N ASP A 27 10.31 24.67 -5.21
CA ASP A 27 9.02 25.23 -4.86
C ASP A 27 8.19 24.16 -4.12
N PRO A 28 8.11 24.23 -2.78
CA PRO A 28 7.41 23.23 -1.98
C PRO A 28 5.89 23.26 -2.17
N TYR A 29 5.33 24.32 -2.78
CA TYR A 29 3.91 24.46 -3.07
C TYR A 29 3.56 23.96 -4.48
N ASN A 30 4.56 23.74 -5.34
CA ASN A 30 4.40 23.21 -6.69
C ASN A 30 5.36 22.03 -6.91
N LYS A 31 5.00 20.87 -6.35
CA LYS A 31 5.86 19.68 -6.31
C LYS A 31 5.91 18.89 -7.63
N VAL A 32 6.11 19.56 -8.75
CA VAL A 32 6.29 18.90 -10.07
C VAL A 32 7.75 18.55 -10.32
N TYR A 33 8.02 17.60 -11.21
CA TYR A 33 9.38 17.13 -11.52
C TYR A 33 10.37 18.28 -11.83
N ALA A 34 9.92 19.32 -12.54
CA ALA A 34 10.73 20.51 -12.85
C ALA A 34 11.26 21.25 -11.61
N ASN A 35 10.63 21.08 -10.45
CA ASN A 35 11.02 21.67 -9.18
C ASN A 35 11.76 20.68 -8.25
N LEU A 36 12.03 19.45 -8.70
CA LEU A 36 12.75 18.45 -7.93
C LEU A 36 14.25 18.79 -7.90
N LYS A 37 14.86 18.69 -6.71
CA LYS A 37 16.30 18.90 -6.51
C LYS A 37 16.90 17.78 -5.67
N LEU A 38 18.12 17.39 -6.01
CA LEU A 38 18.92 16.52 -5.15
C LEU A 38 19.42 17.34 -3.96
N SER A 39 19.31 16.81 -2.75
CA SER A 39 19.93 17.44 -1.58
C SER A 39 21.45 17.23 -1.64
N GLU A 40 22.26 18.23 -1.30
CA GLU A 40 23.73 18.08 -1.32
C GLU A 40 24.24 17.10 -0.26
N LYS A 41 23.57 17.10 0.90
CA LYS A 41 23.88 16.25 2.05
C LYS A 41 22.64 15.49 2.49
N MET A 42 22.84 14.33 3.10
CA MET A 42 21.78 13.56 3.74
C MET A 42 22.19 13.15 5.16
N GLY A 43 21.20 12.98 6.04
CA GLY A 43 21.42 12.48 7.40
C GLY A 43 21.48 10.96 7.43
N VAL A 44 22.61 10.40 7.88
CA VAL A 44 22.82 8.96 8.07
C VAL A 44 23.44 8.77 9.45
N ASP A 45 22.80 7.95 10.30
CA ASP A 45 23.26 7.68 11.68
C ASP A 45 23.61 8.93 12.50
N GLY A 46 22.79 9.98 12.38
CA GLY A 46 22.98 11.25 13.08
C GLY A 46 24.10 12.14 12.54
N LYS A 47 24.69 11.79 11.38
CA LYS A 47 25.73 12.58 10.71
C LYS A 47 25.25 13.06 9.34
N LEU A 48 25.69 14.25 8.93
CA LEU A 48 25.52 14.73 7.55
C LEU A 48 26.63 14.15 6.67
N VAL A 49 26.25 13.40 5.64
CA VAL A 49 27.15 12.83 4.64
C VAL A 49 26.82 13.38 3.26
N ASP A 50 27.78 13.34 2.33
CA ASP A 50 27.50 13.63 0.92
C ASP A 50 26.42 12.72 0.38
N ASN A 51 25.48 13.31 -0.37
CA ASN A 51 24.42 12.54 -0.97
C ASN A 51 24.99 11.67 -2.10
N PRO A 52 24.92 10.32 -2.00
CA PRO A 52 25.48 9.43 -3.00
C PRO A 52 24.53 9.17 -4.17
N TYR A 53 23.30 9.69 -4.12
CA TYR A 53 22.24 9.36 -5.08
C TYR A 53 22.18 10.35 -6.24
N SER A 54 21.44 9.97 -7.27
CA SER A 54 21.11 10.81 -8.42
C SER A 54 19.60 10.95 -8.54
N LEU A 55 19.12 12.04 -9.14
CA LEU A 55 17.70 12.16 -9.45
C LEU A 55 17.29 11.12 -10.49
N PRO A 56 16.19 10.37 -10.27
CA PRO A 56 15.56 9.58 -11.32
C PRO A 56 14.97 10.52 -12.37
N THR A 57 14.73 10.02 -13.56
CA THR A 57 14.03 10.74 -14.62
C THR A 57 12.53 10.92 -14.31
N GLU A 58 11.89 11.90 -14.95
CA GLU A 58 10.44 12.10 -14.84
C GLU A 58 9.66 10.86 -15.28
N LYS A 59 10.15 10.20 -16.34
CA LYS A 59 9.54 8.98 -16.85
C LYS A 59 9.63 7.83 -15.83
N GLU A 60 10.77 7.62 -15.19
CA GLU A 60 10.91 6.58 -14.17
C GLU A 60 9.96 6.83 -12.98
N LEU A 61 9.82 8.08 -12.54
CA LEU A 61 8.91 8.41 -11.45
C LEU A 61 7.44 8.24 -11.83
N THR A 62 7.04 8.64 -13.03
CA THR A 62 5.66 8.53 -13.49
C THR A 62 5.27 7.08 -13.80
N ASP A 63 6.18 6.29 -14.39
CA ASP A 63 5.99 4.85 -14.59
C ASP A 63 5.88 4.11 -13.25
N ALA A 64 6.77 4.42 -12.30
CA ALA A 64 6.72 3.84 -10.95
C ALA A 64 5.42 4.22 -10.22
N LEU A 65 4.99 5.48 -10.30
CA LEU A 65 3.72 5.94 -9.73
C LEU A 65 2.53 5.17 -10.34
N ALA A 66 2.48 5.08 -11.67
CA ALA A 66 1.43 4.35 -12.37
C ALA A 66 1.41 2.86 -11.99
N LYS A 67 2.60 2.25 -11.85
CA LYS A 67 2.72 0.87 -11.37
C LYS A 67 2.19 0.71 -9.94
N GLN A 68 2.58 1.58 -9.00
CA GLN A 68 2.11 1.50 -7.62
C GLN A 68 0.59 1.69 -7.52
N GLN A 69 0.03 2.59 -8.33
CA GLN A 69 -1.41 2.78 -8.43
C GLN A 69 -2.11 1.53 -9.00
N ALA A 70 -1.58 0.95 -10.07
CA ALA A 70 -2.14 -0.27 -10.66
C ALA A 70 -2.06 -1.46 -9.68
N ASP A 71 -0.94 -1.64 -8.98
CA ASP A 71 -0.76 -2.69 -7.98
C ASP A 71 -1.73 -2.50 -6.79
N PHE A 72 -1.93 -1.25 -6.35
CA PHE A 72 -2.94 -0.92 -5.34
C PHE A 72 -4.34 -1.27 -5.84
N ASP A 73 -4.72 -0.81 -7.03
CA ASP A 73 -6.07 -0.97 -7.60
C ASP A 73 -6.36 -2.47 -7.89
N ALA A 74 -5.36 -3.25 -8.31
CA ALA A 74 -5.49 -4.71 -8.51
C ALA A 74 -5.83 -5.47 -7.21
N LEU A 75 -5.48 -4.91 -6.04
CA LEU A 75 -5.79 -5.48 -4.73
C LEU A 75 -7.10 -4.95 -4.11
N GLU A 76 -7.86 -4.13 -4.82
CA GLU A 76 -9.09 -3.52 -4.32
C GLU A 76 -10.13 -4.57 -3.87
N TYR A 77 -10.27 -5.66 -4.62
CA TYR A 77 -11.15 -6.77 -4.25
C TYR A 77 -10.79 -7.35 -2.88
N SER A 78 -9.49 -7.45 -2.55
CA SER A 78 -9.02 -8.04 -1.31
C SER A 78 -9.36 -7.16 -0.13
N ARG A 79 -9.15 -5.84 -0.26
CA ARG A 79 -9.51 -4.85 0.77
C ARG A 79 -11.03 -4.83 1.03
N LYS A 80 -11.84 -4.86 -0.04
CA LYS A 80 -13.30 -4.96 0.06
C LYS A 80 -13.75 -6.25 0.77
N ARG A 81 -13.15 -7.40 0.43
CA ARG A 81 -13.43 -8.68 1.11
C ARG A 81 -13.07 -8.64 2.59
N ALA A 82 -11.91 -8.09 2.94
CA ALA A 82 -11.46 -7.99 4.32
C ALA A 82 -12.44 -7.20 5.20
N SER A 83 -13.08 -6.16 4.65
CA SER A 83 -14.08 -5.37 5.37
C SER A 83 -15.42 -6.08 5.62
N GLU A 84 -15.74 -7.14 4.85
CA GLU A 84 -17.02 -7.85 4.95
C GLU A 84 -16.90 -9.30 5.43
N TYR A 85 -15.69 -9.84 5.55
CA TYR A 85 -15.50 -11.18 6.08
C TYR A 85 -15.92 -11.27 7.55
N PRO A 86 -16.44 -12.45 7.99
CA PRO A 86 -16.62 -12.74 9.40
C PRO A 86 -15.34 -12.47 10.20
N SER A 87 -15.49 -12.06 11.46
CA SER A 87 -14.34 -11.73 12.29
C SER A 87 -13.47 -12.97 12.54
N ILE A 88 -12.20 -12.74 12.91
CA ILE A 88 -11.29 -13.84 13.29
C ILE A 88 -11.89 -14.63 14.47
N LYS A 89 -12.57 -13.97 15.41
CA LYS A 89 -13.23 -14.64 16.54
C LYS A 89 -14.33 -15.58 16.07
N ASP A 90 -15.20 -15.14 15.16
CA ASP A 90 -16.28 -15.99 14.62
C ASP A 90 -15.69 -17.22 13.93
N VAL A 91 -14.64 -17.03 13.13
CA VAL A 91 -13.95 -18.13 12.44
C VAL A 91 -13.33 -19.13 13.43
N ILE A 92 -12.75 -18.67 14.53
CA ILE A 92 -12.14 -19.54 15.55
C ILE A 92 -13.21 -20.33 16.31
N VAL A 93 -14.31 -19.69 16.71
CA VAL A 93 -15.42 -20.37 17.40
C VAL A 93 -16.02 -21.44 16.50
N ALA A 94 -16.33 -21.09 15.25
CA ALA A 94 -16.87 -22.04 14.28
C ALA A 94 -15.92 -23.22 13.99
N LEU A 95 -14.62 -22.99 14.03
CA LEU A 95 -13.63 -24.06 13.89
C LEU A 95 -13.62 -24.97 15.12
N ALA A 96 -13.66 -24.42 16.33
CA ALA A 96 -13.72 -25.21 17.56
C ALA A 96 -14.97 -26.09 17.62
N GLU A 97 -16.15 -25.51 17.38
CA GLU A 97 -17.42 -26.24 17.35
C GLU A 97 -17.41 -27.38 16.33
N LYS A 98 -16.83 -27.13 15.15
CA LYS A 98 -16.67 -28.15 14.11
C LYS A 98 -15.80 -29.32 14.57
N GLU A 99 -14.68 -29.04 15.25
CA GLU A 99 -13.82 -30.09 15.80
C GLU A 99 -14.50 -30.85 16.96
N GLU A 100 -15.40 -30.20 17.70
CA GLU A 100 -16.27 -30.82 18.71
C GLU A 100 -17.42 -31.64 18.10
N GLY A 101 -17.63 -31.54 16.78
CA GLY A 101 -18.58 -32.34 16.01
C GLY A 101 -19.80 -31.58 15.48
N ASP A 102 -19.92 -30.27 15.70
CA ASP A 102 -20.99 -29.43 15.16
C ASP A 102 -20.46 -28.48 14.05
N SER A 103 -20.76 -28.79 12.79
CA SER A 103 -20.31 -27.98 11.66
C SER A 103 -21.20 -26.80 11.31
N ALA A 104 -22.34 -26.59 12.00
CA ALA A 104 -23.36 -25.65 11.55
C ALA A 104 -22.83 -24.21 11.39
N MET A 105 -22.09 -23.70 12.37
CA MET A 105 -21.49 -22.36 12.31
C MET A 105 -20.39 -22.26 11.24
N TRP A 106 -19.62 -23.34 11.06
CA TRP A 106 -18.58 -23.39 10.03
C TRP A 106 -19.16 -23.31 8.61
N ASP A 107 -20.27 -24.00 8.37
CA ASP A 107 -20.95 -24.01 7.08
C ASP A 107 -21.54 -22.63 6.75
N ASP A 108 -22.15 -21.95 7.73
CA ASP A 108 -22.63 -20.57 7.59
C ASP A 108 -21.50 -19.57 7.31
N ILE A 109 -20.40 -19.62 8.07
CA ILE A 109 -19.22 -18.77 7.82
C ILE A 109 -18.66 -19.02 6.42
N THR A 110 -18.61 -20.29 6.00
CA THR A 110 -18.12 -20.65 4.66
C THR A 110 -19.03 -20.04 3.59
N ALA A 111 -20.35 -20.16 3.72
CA ALA A 111 -21.31 -19.57 2.79
C ALA A 111 -21.18 -18.03 2.72
N LYS A 112 -21.08 -17.35 3.87
CA LYS A 112 -20.86 -15.89 3.94
C LYS A 112 -19.59 -15.47 3.21
N ARG A 113 -18.47 -16.17 3.43
CA ARG A 113 -17.20 -15.89 2.73
C ARG A 113 -17.32 -16.11 1.24
N GLN A 114 -18.03 -17.13 0.78
CA GLN A 114 -18.25 -17.35 -0.66
C GLN A 114 -19.13 -16.26 -1.28
N ALA A 115 -20.17 -15.80 -0.58
CA ALA A 115 -20.99 -14.67 -1.04
C ALA A 115 -20.15 -13.40 -1.21
N VAL A 116 -19.29 -13.08 -0.25
CA VAL A 116 -18.36 -11.93 -0.31
C VAL A 116 -17.36 -12.08 -1.47
N LYS A 117 -16.85 -13.29 -1.73
CA LYS A 117 -15.98 -13.56 -2.90
C LYS A 117 -16.70 -13.40 -4.24
N THR A 118 -17.98 -13.77 -4.31
CA THR A 118 -18.83 -13.60 -5.49
C THR A 118 -19.12 -12.13 -5.74
N LYS A 119 -19.41 -11.36 -4.69
CA LYS A 119 -19.63 -9.90 -4.73
C LYS A 119 -18.38 -9.16 -5.20
N TYR A 120 -17.21 -9.51 -4.65
CA TYR A 120 -15.92 -8.92 -4.98
C TYR A 120 -15.04 -9.93 -5.71
N LYS A 121 -15.29 -10.15 -7.01
CA LYS A 121 -14.50 -11.10 -7.80
C LYS A 121 -13.03 -10.69 -7.82
N LYS A 122 -12.14 -11.68 -7.80
CA LYS A 122 -10.72 -11.44 -8.04
C LYS A 122 -10.59 -11.04 -9.52
N GLY A 123 -9.95 -9.90 -9.76
CA GLY A 123 -9.60 -9.42 -11.10
C GLY A 123 -8.63 -10.34 -11.81
#